data_AF-A0A3A3DFX1-F1
#
_entry.id   AF-A0A3A3DFX1-F1
#
_cell.length_a   1.000
_cell.length_b   1.000
_cell.length_c   1.000
_cell.angle_alpha   90.00
_cell.angle_beta   90.00
_cell.angle_gamma   90.00
#
_symmetry.space_group_name_H-M   'P 1'
#
loop_
_entity.id
_entity.type
_entity.pdbx_description
1 polymer ?
#
loop_
_entity_poly.entity_id
_entity_poly.type
_entity_poly.pdbx_seq_one_letter_code
_entity_poly.pdbx_strand_id
1 'polypeptide(L)'
;MRYTTVLSVLTVGLTMTSLPARAQTAEQQARFDQLSQLYADAGVIGDPDMVDCTLSGGEETLCIQITTGPAPTNHVTGPYCPRTINDPAEESGTWFFNDKVVAADGAFIKNLAVLFQDDEWQMYDADTGKVILVDGNLGCDVAGDPDSASEYTNYCVECAVSNLSEDTSETYVIPLVPVAAQDGQAARIGPSPGVGLAFNGVKLDAPAPLDLIEGNHTLGLMDSCVGHVNPHTGYHYHGLVGCEPQVAAPVEMHTALVAVAMDGYDIYAALGNTDRAGLDMCNGHSEDGLGYHYHSDAAGSNQFIGCFTAQYGCTSGDPTASCDASADARRGPPPAPE
;
A
#
# COMPACT_ATOMS: atom_id res chain seq x y z
N MET A 1 -12.92 55.96 -54.11
CA MET A 1 -12.02 55.45 -53.05
C MET A 1 -12.67 54.23 -52.41
N ARG A 2 -12.17 53.03 -52.70
CA ARG A 2 -12.46 51.80 -51.94
C ARG A 2 -11.09 51.26 -51.52
N TYR A 3 -10.83 51.24 -50.22
CA TYR A 3 -9.61 50.68 -49.65
C TYR A 3 -9.86 49.20 -49.37
N THR A 4 -9.00 48.35 -49.92
CA THR A 4 -8.97 46.92 -49.66
C THR A 4 -7.99 46.69 -48.51
N THR A 5 -8.48 46.28 -47.35
CA THR A 5 -7.64 45.89 -46.21
C THR A 5 -7.25 44.42 -46.36
N VAL A 6 -5.96 44.13 -46.50
CA VAL A 6 -5.41 42.78 -46.50
C VAL A 6 -5.10 42.40 -45.05
N LEU A 7 -5.74 41.34 -44.54
CA LEU A 7 -5.50 40.78 -43.22
C LEU A 7 -4.44 39.67 -43.35
N SER A 8 -3.24 39.91 -42.82
CA SER A 8 -2.19 38.88 -42.72
C SER A 8 -2.38 38.07 -41.45
N VAL A 9 -2.69 36.79 -41.60
CA VAL A 9 -2.73 35.81 -40.50
C VAL A 9 -1.31 35.30 -40.27
N LEU A 10 -0.74 35.62 -39.10
CA LEU A 10 0.52 35.02 -38.64
C LEU A 10 0.20 33.67 -38.02
N THR A 11 0.58 32.58 -38.68
CA THR A 11 0.53 31.22 -38.14
C THR A 11 1.73 31.02 -37.22
N VAL A 12 1.50 31.01 -35.90
CA VAL A 12 2.50 30.56 -34.92
C VAL A 12 2.49 29.04 -34.92
N GLY A 13 3.50 28.43 -35.54
CA GLY A 13 3.71 26.99 -35.48
C GLY A 13 4.24 26.60 -34.11
N LEU A 14 3.42 25.95 -33.29
CA LEU A 14 3.84 25.32 -32.04
C LEU A 14 4.69 24.10 -32.41
N THR A 15 6.00 24.18 -32.22
CA THR A 15 6.90 23.04 -32.40
C THR A 15 6.80 22.18 -31.14
N MET A 16 6.07 21.06 -31.21
CA MET A 16 6.15 20.02 -30.19
C MET A 16 7.53 19.37 -30.29
N THR A 17 8.44 19.74 -29.40
CA THR A 17 9.70 19.04 -29.21
C THR A 17 9.40 17.75 -28.44
N SER A 18 9.23 16.63 -29.15
CA SER A 18 9.20 15.30 -28.54
C SER A 18 10.60 14.99 -28.00
N LEU A 19 10.72 14.76 -26.69
CA LEU A 19 11.92 14.16 -26.11
C LEU A 19 12.14 12.77 -26.74
N PRO A 20 13.38 12.35 -27.02
CA PRO A 20 13.65 11.01 -27.53
C PRO A 20 13.27 9.97 -26.46
N ALA A 21 12.42 9.01 -26.82
CA ALA A 21 12.09 7.87 -25.98
C ALA A 21 13.35 7.08 -25.62
N ARG A 22 13.46 6.61 -24.36
CA ARG A 22 14.58 5.77 -23.93
C ARG A 22 14.60 4.45 -24.70
N ALA A 23 15.80 3.93 -24.97
CA ALA A 23 15.97 2.66 -25.64
C ALA A 23 15.64 1.52 -24.66
N GLN A 24 14.54 0.82 -24.94
CA GLN A 24 14.08 -0.34 -24.18
C GLN A 24 15.01 -1.55 -24.37
N THR A 25 15.38 -2.20 -23.26
CA THR A 25 16.17 -3.45 -23.27
C THR A 25 15.27 -4.69 -23.36
N ALA A 26 15.84 -5.83 -23.74
CA ALA A 26 15.11 -7.11 -23.76
C ALA A 26 14.69 -7.56 -22.35
N GLU A 27 15.48 -7.24 -21.32
CA GLU A 27 15.17 -7.52 -19.92
C GLU A 27 13.96 -6.71 -19.44
N GLN A 28 13.93 -5.41 -19.77
CA GLN A 28 12.78 -4.54 -19.47
C GLN A 28 11.50 -5.03 -20.15
N GLN A 29 11.56 -5.43 -21.43
CA GLN A 29 10.41 -6.01 -22.12
C GLN A 29 9.94 -7.30 -21.44
N ALA A 30 10.86 -8.23 -21.14
CA ALA A 30 10.50 -9.50 -20.51
C ALA A 30 9.85 -9.31 -19.14
N ARG A 31 10.37 -8.38 -18.32
CA ARG A 31 9.78 -8.04 -17.03
C ARG A 31 8.41 -7.40 -17.18
N PHE A 32 8.24 -6.49 -18.14
CA PHE A 32 6.95 -5.86 -18.41
C PHE A 32 5.89 -6.89 -18.80
N ASP A 33 6.23 -7.82 -19.69
CA ASP A 33 5.33 -8.90 -20.12
C ASP A 33 4.95 -9.79 -18.93
N GLN A 34 5.93 -10.14 -18.08
CA GLN A 34 5.72 -10.94 -16.87
C GLN A 34 4.76 -10.24 -15.89
N LEU A 35 5.03 -8.98 -15.53
CA LEU A 35 4.21 -8.24 -14.58
C LEU A 35 2.81 -7.98 -15.15
N SER A 36 2.69 -7.61 -16.42
CA SER A 36 1.39 -7.43 -17.08
C SER A 36 0.54 -8.70 -17.01
N GLN A 37 1.16 -9.88 -17.16
CA GLN A 37 0.47 -11.16 -17.02
C GLN A 37 0.08 -11.47 -15.57
N LEU A 38 0.91 -11.12 -14.59
CA LEU A 38 0.63 -11.32 -13.17
C LEU A 38 -0.53 -10.44 -12.68
N TYR A 39 -0.68 -9.24 -13.24
CA TYR A 39 -1.74 -8.28 -12.88
C TYR A 39 -3.00 -8.37 -13.74
N ALA A 40 -3.08 -9.31 -14.68
CA ALA A 40 -4.21 -9.40 -15.62
C ALA A 40 -5.59 -9.53 -14.92
N ASP A 41 -5.63 -10.17 -13.74
CA ASP A 41 -6.85 -10.38 -12.96
C ASP A 41 -6.98 -9.43 -11.73
N ALA A 42 -6.08 -8.45 -11.61
CA ALA A 42 -5.91 -7.62 -10.41
C ALA A 42 -6.86 -6.41 -10.31
N GLY A 43 -7.89 -6.34 -11.14
CA GLY A 43 -8.80 -5.18 -11.16
C GLY A 43 -8.11 -3.91 -11.66
N VAL A 44 -7.14 -4.08 -12.56
CA VAL A 44 -6.43 -2.98 -13.22
C VAL A 44 -7.44 -2.16 -14.03
N ILE A 45 -7.38 -0.84 -13.87
CA ILE A 45 -8.14 0.12 -14.65
C ILE A 45 -7.32 0.43 -15.91
N GLY A 46 -7.80 -0.07 -17.05
CA GLY A 46 -7.05 -0.01 -18.31
C GLY A 46 -6.03 -1.14 -18.42
N ASP A 47 -5.00 -0.93 -19.24
CA ASP A 47 -3.89 -1.87 -19.40
C ASP A 47 -2.63 -1.29 -18.74
N PRO A 48 -1.74 -2.12 -18.16
CA PRO A 48 -0.43 -1.65 -17.74
C PRO A 48 0.34 -1.00 -18.90
N ASP A 49 1.06 0.08 -18.62
CA ASP A 49 1.87 0.79 -19.62
C ASP A 49 3.35 0.81 -19.22
N MET A 50 4.24 0.97 -20.20
CA MET A 50 5.66 1.17 -19.99
C MET A 50 6.00 2.64 -20.16
N VAL A 51 6.44 3.27 -19.07
CA VAL A 51 6.66 4.72 -19.02
C VAL A 51 8.09 5.08 -18.62
N ASP A 52 8.55 6.23 -19.09
CA ASP A 52 9.74 6.87 -18.53
C ASP A 52 9.46 7.34 -17.09
N CYS A 53 10.39 7.09 -16.17
CA CYS A 53 10.27 7.47 -14.76
C CYS A 53 11.63 7.93 -14.19
N THR A 54 11.59 8.77 -13.15
CA THR A 54 12.77 9.11 -12.34
C THR A 54 12.61 8.50 -10.96
N LEU A 55 13.53 7.61 -10.58
CA LEU A 55 13.51 6.91 -9.29
C LEU A 55 14.01 7.82 -8.17
N SER A 56 13.81 7.38 -6.93
CA SER A 56 14.16 8.12 -5.70
C SER A 56 15.61 8.60 -5.60
N GLY A 57 16.58 7.86 -6.17
CA GLY A 57 17.98 8.28 -6.24
C GLY A 57 18.32 9.17 -7.45
N GLY A 58 17.32 9.52 -8.27
CA GLY A 58 17.46 10.34 -9.47
C GLY A 58 17.81 9.55 -10.74
N GLU A 59 17.88 8.22 -10.67
CA GLU A 59 18.08 7.41 -11.88
C GLU A 59 16.85 7.50 -12.77
N GLU A 60 17.06 7.78 -14.06
CA GLU A 60 15.98 7.77 -15.03
C GLU A 60 15.94 6.44 -15.79
N THR A 61 14.81 5.74 -15.76
CA THR A 61 14.67 4.39 -16.34
C THR A 61 13.28 4.18 -16.96
N LEU A 62 12.98 2.93 -17.37
CA LEU A 62 11.65 2.50 -17.74
C LEU A 62 10.97 1.77 -16.57
N CYS A 63 9.74 2.17 -16.29
CA CYS A 63 8.89 1.61 -15.26
C CYS A 63 7.63 1.00 -15.89
N ILE A 64 7.01 0.05 -15.19
CA ILE A 64 5.63 -0.31 -15.42
C ILE A 64 4.72 0.66 -14.67
N GLN A 65 3.66 1.11 -15.31
CA GLN A 65 2.58 1.90 -14.73
C GLN A 65 1.33 1.01 -14.63
N ILE A 66 0.77 0.87 -13.43
CA ILE A 66 -0.42 0.07 -13.15
C ILE A 66 -1.39 0.94 -12.38
N THR A 67 -2.64 1.04 -12.82
CA THR A 67 -3.70 1.74 -12.07
C THR A 67 -4.69 0.73 -11.53
N THR A 68 -4.97 0.74 -10.23
CA THR A 68 -5.94 -0.16 -9.61
C THR A 68 -7.12 0.61 -9.02
N GLY A 69 -8.28 -0.04 -8.99
CA GLY A 69 -9.46 0.47 -8.29
C GLY A 69 -9.36 0.31 -6.77
N PRO A 70 -10.39 0.74 -6.02
CA PRO A 70 -10.31 0.85 -4.57
C PRO A 70 -10.54 -0.49 -3.83
N ALA A 71 -10.74 -1.59 -4.56
CA ALA A 71 -11.16 -2.86 -4.01
C ALA A 71 -10.41 -4.04 -4.65
N PRO A 72 -10.12 -5.10 -3.87
CA PRO A 72 -9.58 -6.34 -4.40
C PRO A 72 -10.59 -7.05 -5.31
N THR A 73 -10.10 -7.79 -6.31
CA THR A 73 -10.95 -8.57 -7.21
C THR A 73 -11.29 -9.97 -6.70
N ASN A 74 -10.52 -10.47 -5.73
CA ASN A 74 -10.50 -11.90 -5.41
C ASN A 74 -11.05 -12.26 -4.02
N HIS A 75 -11.43 -11.28 -3.21
CA HIS A 75 -12.06 -11.51 -1.90
C HIS A 75 -12.99 -10.35 -1.52
N VAL A 76 -13.90 -10.62 -0.58
CA VAL A 76 -14.77 -9.60 0.01
C VAL A 76 -14.01 -8.95 1.15
N THR A 77 -14.09 -7.62 1.23
CA THR A 77 -13.46 -6.84 2.30
C THR A 77 -14.35 -6.80 3.55
N GLY A 78 -13.76 -6.81 4.74
CA GLY A 78 -14.51 -6.86 6.00
C GLY A 78 -14.96 -8.28 6.38
N PRO A 79 -15.63 -8.46 7.53
CA PRO A 79 -16.05 -7.43 8.50
C PRO A 79 -14.88 -6.74 9.21
N TYR A 80 -15.14 -5.56 9.80
CA TYR A 80 -14.16 -4.76 10.52
C TYR A 80 -14.55 -4.59 12.00
N CYS A 81 -15.33 -3.58 12.34
CA CYS A 81 -15.67 -3.32 13.74
C CYS A 81 -16.81 -4.23 14.21
N PRO A 82 -16.66 -4.98 15.32
CA PRO A 82 -17.80 -5.64 15.95
C PRO A 82 -18.85 -4.59 16.31
N ARG A 83 -20.12 -4.97 16.26
CA ARG A 83 -21.26 -4.12 16.63
C ARG A 83 -21.52 -4.19 18.13
N THR A 84 -21.20 -5.31 18.79
CA THR A 84 -21.35 -5.48 20.25
C THR A 84 -20.19 -6.22 20.88
N ILE A 85 -20.06 -6.10 22.21
CA ILE A 85 -19.09 -6.86 23.02
C ILE A 85 -19.35 -8.38 23.10
N ASN A 86 -20.35 -8.88 22.38
CA ASN A 86 -20.67 -10.31 22.29
C ASN A 86 -20.49 -10.85 20.87
N ASP A 87 -20.12 -10.01 19.91
CA ASP A 87 -19.97 -10.44 18.53
C ASP A 87 -18.76 -11.36 18.41
N PRO A 88 -18.88 -12.48 17.69
CA PRO A 88 -17.82 -13.47 17.57
C PRO A 88 -16.75 -13.02 16.56
N ALA A 89 -15.63 -13.74 16.55
CA ALA A 89 -14.52 -13.48 15.64
C ALA A 89 -14.90 -13.48 14.16
N GLU A 90 -15.86 -14.31 13.74
CA GLU A 90 -16.29 -14.40 12.34
C GLU A 90 -17.12 -13.18 11.88
N GLU A 91 -17.63 -12.38 12.83
CA GLU A 91 -18.38 -11.14 12.56
C GLU A 91 -17.53 -9.90 12.86
N SER A 92 -16.24 -10.09 13.12
CA SER A 92 -15.32 -9.05 13.58
C SER A 92 -14.02 -9.08 12.77
N GLY A 93 -13.32 -7.95 12.82
CA GLY A 93 -12.01 -7.78 12.22
C GLY A 93 -10.89 -8.35 13.09
N THR A 94 -9.69 -7.92 12.76
CA THR A 94 -8.44 -8.29 13.40
C THR A 94 -7.67 -7.06 13.85
N TRP A 95 -6.78 -7.26 14.82
CA TRP A 95 -5.84 -6.25 15.29
C TRP A 95 -4.46 -6.85 15.54
N PHE A 96 -3.45 -5.99 15.55
CA PHE A 96 -2.09 -6.38 15.95
C PHE A 96 -1.97 -6.36 17.47
N PHE A 97 -1.56 -7.46 18.08
CA PHE A 97 -1.33 -7.54 19.52
C PHE A 97 -0.22 -8.53 19.85
N ASN A 98 0.85 -8.05 20.49
CA ASN A 98 2.05 -8.84 20.85
C ASN A 98 2.63 -9.63 19.67
N ASP A 99 2.97 -8.94 18.59
CA ASP A 99 3.56 -9.49 17.36
C ASP A 99 2.69 -10.55 16.66
N LYS A 100 1.37 -10.49 16.87
CA LYS A 100 0.39 -11.40 16.28
C LYS A 100 -0.79 -10.63 15.73
N VAL A 101 -1.41 -11.21 14.70
CA VAL A 101 -2.77 -10.84 14.30
C VAL A 101 -3.74 -11.64 15.17
N VAL A 102 -4.62 -10.94 15.88
CA VAL A 102 -5.65 -11.54 16.74
C VAL A 102 -7.03 -11.12 16.28
N ALA A 103 -8.05 -11.94 16.54
CA ALA A 103 -9.42 -11.52 16.35
C ALA A 103 -9.73 -10.35 17.31
N ALA A 104 -10.23 -9.25 16.74
CA ALA A 104 -10.67 -8.08 17.48
C ALA A 104 -12.19 -8.15 17.70
N ASP A 105 -12.62 -9.27 18.29
CA ASP A 105 -14.02 -9.58 18.54
C ASP A 105 -14.61 -8.78 19.71
N GLY A 106 -15.89 -8.99 20.01
CA GLY A 106 -16.55 -8.30 21.11
C GLY A 106 -15.87 -8.52 22.47
N ALA A 107 -15.29 -9.70 22.69
CA ALA A 107 -14.52 -10.01 23.90
C ALA A 107 -13.18 -9.24 23.92
N PHE A 108 -12.49 -9.09 22.79
CA PHE A 108 -11.31 -8.24 22.67
C PHE A 108 -11.64 -6.79 23.03
N ILE A 109 -12.69 -6.21 22.41
CA ILE A 109 -13.12 -4.83 22.66
C ILE A 109 -13.50 -4.60 24.13
N LYS A 110 -14.17 -5.57 24.76
CA LYS A 110 -14.51 -5.49 26.18
C LYS A 110 -13.30 -5.45 27.11
N ASN A 111 -12.18 -6.03 26.69
CA ASN A 111 -10.99 -6.21 27.53
C ASN A 111 -9.86 -5.23 27.19
N LEU A 112 -10.07 -4.23 26.33
CA LEU A 112 -9.05 -3.27 25.90
C LEU A 112 -8.29 -2.65 27.09
N ALA A 113 -9.01 -2.24 28.14
CA ALA A 113 -8.38 -1.67 29.34
C ALA A 113 -7.39 -2.62 30.02
N VAL A 114 -7.68 -3.92 30.05
CA VAL A 114 -6.79 -4.93 30.62
C VAL A 114 -5.64 -5.25 29.66
N LEU A 115 -5.92 -5.36 28.37
CA LEU A 115 -4.95 -5.71 27.34
C LEU A 115 -3.87 -4.63 27.18
N PHE A 116 -4.29 -3.36 27.19
CA PHE A 116 -3.42 -2.19 27.06
C PHE A 116 -2.99 -1.58 28.39
N GLN A 117 -3.46 -2.13 29.52
CA GLN A 117 -3.15 -1.66 30.88
C GLN A 117 -3.49 -0.17 31.09
N ASP A 118 -4.63 0.25 30.54
CA ASP A 118 -5.10 1.63 30.57
C ASP A 118 -6.62 1.66 30.81
N ASP A 119 -7.02 2.12 31.99
CA ASP A 119 -8.42 2.17 32.44
C ASP A 119 -9.25 3.23 31.68
N GLU A 120 -8.65 4.07 30.83
CA GLU A 120 -9.36 5.05 29.99
C GLU A 120 -10.04 4.40 28.78
N TRP A 121 -9.69 3.16 28.43
CA TRP A 121 -10.35 2.40 27.37
C TRP A 121 -11.81 2.07 27.73
N GLN A 122 -12.73 2.62 26.95
CA GLN A 122 -14.17 2.36 27.01
C GLN A 122 -14.82 2.48 25.62
N MET A 123 -14.40 1.62 24.67
CA MET A 123 -14.91 1.63 23.29
C MET A 123 -16.33 1.05 23.13
N TYR A 124 -17.10 0.97 24.21
CA TYR A 124 -18.47 0.47 24.17
C TYR A 124 -19.33 1.17 25.23
N ASP A 125 -20.62 1.24 24.95
CA ASP A 125 -21.62 1.70 25.91
C ASP A 125 -21.78 0.66 27.03
N ALA A 126 -21.48 1.04 28.27
CA ALA A 126 -21.42 0.12 29.40
C ALA A 126 -22.77 -0.53 29.76
N ASP A 127 -23.89 0.14 29.45
CA ASP A 127 -25.24 -0.33 29.77
C ASP A 127 -25.76 -1.32 28.74
N THR A 128 -25.44 -1.10 27.46
CA THR A 128 -25.97 -1.86 26.33
C THR A 128 -24.97 -2.85 25.73
N GLY A 129 -23.68 -2.67 25.97
CA GLY A 129 -22.60 -3.44 25.35
C GLY A 129 -22.40 -3.16 23.86
N LYS A 130 -22.99 -2.09 23.32
CA LYS A 130 -22.79 -1.68 21.93
C LYS A 130 -21.43 -1.02 21.76
N VAL A 131 -20.68 -1.41 20.74
CA VAL A 131 -19.41 -0.76 20.40
C VAL A 131 -19.69 0.65 19.90
N ILE A 132 -18.85 1.60 20.30
CA ILE A 132 -18.90 2.98 19.80
C ILE A 132 -18.26 2.97 18.41
N LEU A 133 -19.07 3.20 17.39
CA LEU A 133 -18.67 3.11 15.99
C LEU A 133 -18.64 4.49 15.34
N VAL A 134 -17.61 4.74 14.55
CA VAL A 134 -17.54 5.84 13.59
C VAL A 134 -17.41 5.23 12.21
N ASP A 135 -18.51 5.22 11.47
CA ASP A 135 -18.65 4.49 10.20
C ASP A 135 -19.15 5.37 9.05
N GLY A 136 -19.34 4.75 7.89
CA GLY A 136 -19.83 5.41 6.69
C GLY A 136 -18.86 6.48 6.18
N ASN A 137 -19.40 7.61 5.72
CA ASN A 137 -18.56 8.69 5.18
C ASN A 137 -17.69 9.32 6.27
N LEU A 138 -18.23 9.49 7.48
CA LEU A 138 -17.45 10.01 8.60
C LEU A 138 -16.33 9.03 8.98
N GLY A 139 -16.61 7.72 9.00
CA GLY A 139 -15.59 6.69 9.21
C GLY A 139 -14.46 6.78 8.19
N CYS A 140 -14.77 7.02 6.92
CA CYS A 140 -13.75 7.24 5.89
C CYS A 140 -12.98 8.55 6.09
N ASP A 141 -13.65 9.66 6.42
CA ASP A 141 -12.99 10.93 6.72
C ASP A 141 -11.97 10.77 7.86
N VAL A 142 -12.34 10.01 8.91
CA VAL A 142 -11.49 9.72 10.08
C VAL A 142 -10.36 8.76 9.78
N ALA A 143 -10.61 7.75 8.95
CA ALA A 143 -9.56 6.84 8.49
C ALA A 143 -8.49 7.57 7.65
N GLY A 144 -8.85 8.64 6.94
CA GLY A 144 -7.91 9.49 6.21
C GLY A 144 -7.28 10.60 7.05
N ASP A 145 -8.03 11.14 8.01
CA ASP A 145 -7.65 12.25 8.87
C ASP A 145 -8.25 12.07 10.29
N PRO A 146 -7.48 11.54 11.26
CA PRO A 146 -7.96 11.32 12.62
C PRO A 146 -8.51 12.57 13.32
N ASP A 147 -8.08 13.78 12.93
CA ASP A 147 -8.55 15.04 13.53
C ASP A 147 -10.02 15.34 13.17
N SER A 148 -10.56 14.70 12.13
CA SER A 148 -11.93 14.90 11.66
C SER A 148 -13.01 14.40 12.64
N ALA A 149 -12.67 13.51 13.59
CA ALA A 149 -13.57 13.04 14.65
C ALA A 149 -13.23 13.59 16.04
N SER A 150 -12.86 14.87 16.13
CA SER A 150 -12.57 15.54 17.42
C SER A 150 -13.70 15.49 18.47
N GLU A 151 -14.94 15.16 18.09
CA GLU A 151 -16.07 14.98 19.01
C GLU A 151 -16.23 13.56 19.57
N TYR A 152 -15.52 12.58 18.99
CA TYR A 152 -15.53 11.20 19.44
C TYR A 152 -14.28 10.89 20.25
N THR A 153 -14.44 10.04 21.25
CA THR A 153 -13.34 9.42 22.00
C THR A 153 -13.70 7.95 22.16
N ASN A 154 -12.71 7.06 22.28
CA ASN A 154 -12.97 5.63 22.49
C ASN A 154 -13.89 5.03 21.42
N TYR A 155 -13.43 4.95 20.18
CA TYR A 155 -14.26 4.47 19.07
C TYR A 155 -13.52 3.55 18.11
N CYS A 156 -14.27 2.65 17.50
CA CYS A 156 -13.82 1.83 16.38
C CYS A 156 -14.16 2.54 15.06
N VAL A 157 -13.17 2.69 14.19
CA VAL A 157 -13.30 3.34 12.88
C VAL A 157 -13.55 2.29 11.82
N GLU A 158 -14.57 2.51 11.00
CA GLU A 158 -14.88 1.66 9.86
C GLU A 158 -15.09 2.49 8.60
N CYS A 159 -14.27 2.24 7.59
CA CYS A 159 -14.52 2.70 6.22
C CYS A 159 -14.77 1.47 5.35
N ALA A 160 -15.78 1.52 4.49
CA ALA A 160 -16.05 0.46 3.53
C ALA A 160 -15.80 0.97 2.11
N VAL A 161 -15.43 0.06 1.20
CA VAL A 161 -15.26 0.39 -0.23
C VAL A 161 -16.50 1.09 -0.80
N SER A 162 -17.71 0.71 -0.35
CA SER A 162 -18.97 1.33 -0.78
C SER A 162 -19.13 2.81 -0.40
N ASN A 163 -18.30 3.32 0.50
CA ASN A 163 -18.28 4.73 0.91
C ASN A 163 -17.28 5.57 0.09
N LEU A 164 -16.46 4.92 -0.73
CA LEU A 164 -15.50 5.62 -1.59
C LEU A 164 -16.15 6.12 -2.87
N SER A 165 -15.53 7.12 -3.48
CA SER A 165 -15.91 7.57 -4.82
C SER A 165 -15.71 6.44 -5.83
N GLU A 166 -16.60 6.33 -6.83
CA GLU A 166 -16.41 5.40 -7.95
C GLU A 166 -15.15 5.70 -8.77
N ASP A 167 -14.65 6.95 -8.70
CA ASP A 167 -13.42 7.40 -9.35
C ASP A 167 -12.15 7.15 -8.51
N THR A 168 -12.29 6.56 -7.31
CA THR A 168 -11.14 6.29 -6.44
C THR A 168 -10.21 5.29 -7.13
N SER A 169 -8.96 5.68 -7.33
CA SER A 169 -7.93 4.83 -7.93
C SER A 169 -6.56 5.26 -7.45
N GLU A 170 -5.61 4.34 -7.52
CA GLU A 170 -4.21 4.63 -7.27
C GLU A 170 -3.36 4.04 -8.39
N THR A 171 -2.41 4.84 -8.87
CA THR A 171 -1.48 4.48 -9.93
C THR A 171 -0.09 4.25 -9.34
N TYR A 172 0.46 3.08 -9.62
CA TYR A 172 1.76 2.62 -9.18
C TYR A 172 2.73 2.66 -10.35
N VAL A 173 3.88 3.29 -10.15
CA VAL A 173 4.97 3.35 -11.14
C VAL A 173 6.19 2.66 -10.54
N ILE A 174 6.54 1.50 -11.07
CA ILE A 174 7.52 0.57 -10.48
C ILE A 174 8.64 0.28 -11.50
N PRO A 175 9.93 0.38 -11.15
CA PRO A 175 11.02 0.11 -12.10
C PRO A 175 10.97 -1.33 -12.61
N LEU A 176 11.14 -1.51 -13.92
CA LEU A 176 11.20 -2.82 -14.55
C LEU A 176 12.51 -3.57 -14.22
N VAL A 177 13.56 -2.86 -13.86
CA VAL A 177 14.82 -3.46 -13.41
C VAL A 177 15.25 -2.69 -12.17
N PRO A 178 15.41 -3.35 -11.01
CA PRO A 178 15.86 -2.70 -9.80
C PRO A 178 17.20 -1.98 -10.00
N VAL A 179 17.27 -0.74 -9.55
CA VAL A 179 18.51 0.06 -9.56
C VAL A 179 18.97 0.17 -8.12
N ALA A 180 20.11 -0.46 -7.80
CA ALA A 180 20.66 -0.43 -6.45
C ALA A 180 20.70 1.00 -5.89
N ALA A 181 20.31 1.16 -4.62
CA ALA A 181 20.50 2.41 -3.91
C ALA A 181 22.00 2.65 -3.71
N GLN A 182 22.40 3.91 -3.47
CA GLN A 182 23.81 4.21 -3.19
C GLN A 182 24.29 3.47 -1.93
N ASP A 183 25.57 3.08 -1.91
CA ASP A 183 26.16 2.27 -0.84
C ASP A 183 25.79 2.80 0.56
N GLY A 184 25.17 1.93 1.37
CA GLY A 184 24.76 2.24 2.75
C GLY A 184 23.49 3.06 2.89
N GLN A 185 22.73 3.29 1.81
CA GLN A 185 21.47 4.04 1.81
C GLN A 185 20.28 3.12 1.49
N ALA A 186 19.99 2.15 2.35
CA ALA A 186 18.70 1.46 2.28
C ALA A 186 17.60 2.47 2.61
N ALA A 187 16.62 2.64 1.72
CA ALA A 187 15.56 3.62 1.91
C ALA A 187 14.53 3.09 2.91
N ARG A 188 14.14 3.92 3.86
CA ARG A 188 13.06 3.61 4.80
C ARG A 188 11.73 3.59 4.06
N ILE A 189 10.83 2.72 4.50
CA ILE A 189 9.47 2.66 3.99
C ILE A 189 8.63 3.71 4.70
N GLY A 190 7.90 4.49 3.92
CA GLY A 190 6.88 5.41 4.40
C GLY A 190 5.53 5.14 3.70
N PRO A 191 4.45 5.82 4.13
CA PRO A 191 3.10 5.58 3.62
C PRO A 191 2.93 5.89 2.13
N SER A 192 3.81 6.71 1.56
CA SER A 192 3.97 6.87 0.11
C SER A 192 5.44 6.67 -0.26
N PRO A 193 5.77 5.75 -1.19
CA PRO A 193 4.82 4.96 -2.00
C PRO A 193 4.21 3.74 -1.28
N GLY A 194 4.50 3.49 0.00
CA GLY A 194 4.23 2.21 0.65
C GLY A 194 5.33 1.19 0.35
N VAL A 195 5.02 -0.12 0.48
CA VAL A 195 5.97 -1.22 0.24
C VAL A 195 5.92 -1.71 -1.21
N GLY A 196 4.73 -1.92 -1.75
CA GLY A 196 4.57 -2.60 -3.03
C GLY A 196 3.12 -2.86 -3.40
N LEU A 197 2.93 -3.70 -4.41
CA LEU A 197 1.62 -4.07 -4.94
C LEU A 197 1.51 -5.60 -4.98
N ALA A 198 0.48 -6.15 -4.36
CA ALA A 198 0.14 -7.56 -4.45
C ALA A 198 -0.55 -7.88 -5.77
N PHE A 199 -0.44 -9.11 -6.28
CA PHE A 199 -0.96 -9.48 -7.61
C PHE A 199 -2.49 -9.46 -7.76
N ASN A 200 -3.24 -9.16 -6.70
CA ASN A 200 -4.66 -8.81 -6.78
C ASN A 200 -4.93 -7.30 -6.79
N GLY A 201 -3.90 -6.47 -6.97
CA GLY A 201 -4.01 -5.02 -7.12
C GLY A 201 -4.12 -4.25 -5.81
N VAL A 202 -3.88 -4.93 -4.68
CA VAL A 202 -3.94 -4.34 -3.34
C VAL A 202 -2.57 -3.82 -2.92
N LYS A 203 -2.51 -2.58 -2.45
CA LYS A 203 -1.30 -1.96 -1.90
C LYS A 203 -0.82 -2.72 -0.68
N LEU A 204 0.49 -2.95 -0.59
CA LEU A 204 1.17 -3.28 0.66
C LEU A 204 1.62 -1.97 1.29
N ASP A 205 0.97 -1.53 2.37
CA ASP A 205 1.27 -0.23 2.97
C ASP A 205 2.44 -0.30 3.97
N ALA A 206 2.90 0.87 4.40
CA ALA A 206 3.83 0.99 5.51
C ALA A 206 3.19 0.52 6.83
N PRO A 207 4.02 0.14 7.83
CA PRO A 207 3.53 -0.20 9.16
C PRO A 207 2.51 0.79 9.71
N ALA A 208 1.39 0.29 10.23
CA ALA A 208 0.41 1.12 10.91
C ALA A 208 1.02 1.76 12.17
N PRO A 209 0.72 3.03 12.50
CA PRO A 209 1.26 3.70 13.68
C PRO A 209 0.51 3.26 14.95
N LEU A 210 0.72 2.02 15.40
CA LEU A 210 -0.03 1.40 16.51
C LEU A 210 0.00 2.23 17.80
N ASP A 211 1.17 2.72 18.22
CA ASP A 211 1.30 3.54 19.43
C ASP A 211 0.42 4.81 19.38
N LEU A 212 0.28 5.42 18.21
CA LEU A 212 -0.55 6.61 18.02
C LEU A 212 -2.04 6.26 18.07
N ILE A 213 -2.43 5.16 17.42
CA ILE A 213 -3.81 4.69 17.35
C ILE A 213 -4.29 4.28 18.75
N GLU A 214 -3.51 3.42 19.41
CA GLU A 214 -3.79 2.92 20.75
C GLU A 214 -3.74 4.04 21.80
N GLY A 215 -2.80 4.97 21.68
CA GLY A 215 -2.69 6.14 22.56
C GLY A 215 -3.82 7.15 22.43
N ASN A 216 -4.56 7.14 21.32
CA ASN A 216 -5.75 7.97 21.10
C ASN A 216 -7.06 7.25 21.44
N HIS A 217 -6.98 6.02 21.97
CA HIS A 217 -8.12 5.14 22.21
C HIS A 217 -9.01 4.92 20.98
N THR A 218 -8.40 4.86 19.80
CA THR A 218 -9.11 4.54 18.56
C THR A 218 -8.62 3.20 18.01
N LEU A 219 -9.43 2.51 17.22
CA LEU A 219 -9.01 1.32 16.49
C LEU A 219 -9.59 1.34 15.08
N GLY A 220 -8.71 1.35 14.07
CA GLY A 220 -9.07 1.13 12.67
C GLY A 220 -8.86 -0.34 12.31
N LEU A 221 -9.76 -1.21 12.76
CA LEU A 221 -9.59 -2.65 12.66
C LEU A 221 -9.42 -3.12 11.21
N MET A 222 -8.58 -4.13 11.02
CA MET A 222 -8.39 -4.80 9.73
C MET A 222 -9.39 -5.93 9.58
N ASP A 223 -9.64 -6.42 8.37
CA ASP A 223 -10.43 -7.62 8.17
C ASP A 223 -9.59 -8.90 8.36
N SER A 224 -10.16 -10.05 8.00
CA SER A 224 -9.49 -11.35 8.08
C SER A 224 -8.28 -11.50 7.14
N CYS A 225 -8.14 -10.62 6.14
CA CYS A 225 -7.02 -10.54 5.24
C CYS A 225 -5.96 -9.53 5.70
N VAL A 226 -6.12 -8.97 6.90
CA VAL A 226 -5.21 -7.96 7.48
C VAL A 226 -5.15 -6.70 6.61
N GLY A 227 -6.26 -6.38 5.94
CA GLY A 227 -6.42 -5.14 5.21
C GLY A 227 -7.60 -4.31 5.70
N HIS A 228 -7.58 -3.02 5.38
CA HIS A 228 -8.68 -2.10 5.64
C HIS A 228 -8.74 -1.00 4.59
N VAL A 229 -9.74 -0.13 4.68
CA VAL A 229 -10.01 0.93 3.70
C VAL A 229 -9.68 2.29 4.27
N ASN A 230 -9.06 3.15 3.46
CA ASN A 230 -9.01 4.59 3.70
C ASN A 230 -9.43 5.35 2.43
N PRO A 231 -9.75 6.65 2.50
CA PRO A 231 -10.26 7.41 1.36
C PRO A 231 -9.19 7.80 0.33
N HIS A 232 -7.89 7.61 0.62
CA HIS A 232 -6.80 8.03 -0.24
C HIS A 232 -6.30 6.92 -1.17
N THR A 233 -6.22 5.69 -0.65
CA THR A 233 -5.70 4.51 -1.35
C THR A 233 -6.81 3.49 -1.66
N GLY A 234 -7.91 3.51 -0.91
CA GLY A 234 -8.87 2.41 -0.90
C GLY A 234 -8.44 1.27 0.01
N TYR A 235 -8.81 0.03 -0.35
CA TYR A 235 -8.42 -1.16 0.40
C TYR A 235 -6.92 -1.47 0.24
N HIS A 236 -6.23 -1.66 1.36
CA HIS A 236 -4.80 -1.96 1.41
C HIS A 236 -4.46 -2.91 2.56
N TYR A 237 -3.37 -3.65 2.42
CA TYR A 237 -2.89 -4.61 3.41
C TYR A 237 -1.87 -4.00 4.37
N HIS A 238 -1.90 -4.48 5.62
CA HIS A 238 -0.85 -4.32 6.64
C HIS A 238 -0.15 -5.63 7.00
N GLY A 239 -0.61 -6.76 6.44
CA GLY A 239 0.06 -8.06 6.53
C GLY A 239 -0.42 -9.02 5.45
N LEU A 240 0.41 -10.02 5.12
CA LEU A 240 0.04 -11.08 4.18
C LEU A 240 -0.32 -12.36 4.94
N VAL A 241 -1.52 -12.87 4.67
CA VAL A 241 -2.06 -14.10 5.28
C VAL A 241 -2.58 -15.10 4.25
N GLY A 242 -2.31 -14.86 2.96
CA GLY A 242 -2.71 -15.75 1.86
C GLY A 242 -4.03 -15.38 1.19
N CYS A 243 -4.51 -14.15 1.37
CA CYS A 243 -5.64 -13.61 0.59
C CYS A 243 -5.20 -13.12 -0.79
N GLU A 244 -3.93 -12.76 -0.93
CA GLU A 244 -3.28 -12.40 -2.17
C GLU A 244 -2.96 -13.65 -3.03
N PRO A 245 -2.95 -13.52 -4.38
CA PRO A 245 -2.57 -14.61 -5.26
C PRO A 245 -1.15 -15.11 -4.98
N GLN A 246 -1.00 -16.43 -4.90
CA GLN A 246 0.27 -17.11 -4.63
C GLN A 246 0.77 -17.74 -5.93
N VAL A 247 1.89 -17.24 -6.47
CA VAL A 247 2.51 -17.77 -7.68
C VAL A 247 3.71 -18.63 -7.29
N ALA A 248 3.73 -19.89 -7.73
CA ALA A 248 4.84 -20.78 -7.43
C ALA A 248 6.17 -20.19 -7.93
N ALA A 249 7.19 -20.21 -7.06
CA ALA A 249 8.54 -19.80 -7.45
C ALA A 249 9.10 -20.75 -8.53
N PRO A 250 9.96 -20.25 -9.43
CA PRO A 250 10.63 -21.08 -10.44
C PRO A 250 11.74 -21.97 -9.87
N VAL A 251 12.09 -21.81 -8.59
CA VAL A 251 13.03 -22.65 -7.83
C VAL A 251 12.29 -23.53 -6.83
N GLU A 252 12.77 -24.76 -6.67
CA GLU A 252 12.18 -25.75 -5.77
C GLU A 252 12.33 -25.34 -4.30
N MET A 253 11.34 -25.69 -3.47
CA MET A 253 11.33 -25.43 -2.02
C MET A 253 11.43 -23.95 -1.61
N HIS A 254 10.97 -23.04 -2.48
CA HIS A 254 10.87 -21.63 -2.17
C HIS A 254 9.41 -21.23 -1.87
N THR A 255 9.20 -20.19 -1.06
CA THR A 255 7.85 -19.65 -0.83
C THR A 255 7.29 -19.06 -2.13
N ALA A 256 5.97 -18.89 -2.20
CA ALA A 256 5.34 -18.36 -3.40
C ALA A 256 5.61 -16.86 -3.55
N LEU A 257 5.71 -16.41 -4.81
CA LEU A 257 5.75 -15.01 -5.19
C LEU A 257 4.35 -14.40 -5.03
N VAL A 258 4.26 -13.24 -4.39
CA VAL A 258 2.97 -12.65 -3.99
C VAL A 258 2.79 -11.19 -4.40
N ALA A 259 3.88 -10.46 -4.58
CA ALA A 259 3.86 -9.03 -4.84
C ALA A 259 5.15 -8.56 -5.52
N VAL A 260 5.15 -7.32 -5.98
CA VAL A 260 6.35 -6.59 -6.39
C VAL A 260 6.54 -5.38 -5.47
N ALA A 261 7.76 -5.16 -4.98
CA ALA A 261 8.13 -4.01 -4.20
C ALA A 261 8.21 -2.74 -5.07
N MET A 262 8.06 -1.56 -4.47
CA MET A 262 8.14 -0.28 -5.19
C MET A 262 9.53 0.02 -5.76
N ASP A 263 10.57 -0.71 -5.33
CA ASP A 263 11.93 -0.68 -5.89
C ASP A 263 12.18 -1.73 -6.99
N GLY A 264 11.13 -2.46 -7.40
CA GLY A 264 11.11 -3.39 -8.52
C GLY A 264 11.46 -4.83 -8.18
N TYR A 265 11.96 -5.10 -6.97
CA TYR A 265 12.25 -6.45 -6.52
C TYR A 265 10.98 -7.25 -6.23
N ASP A 266 11.07 -8.55 -6.43
CA ASP A 266 10.00 -9.49 -6.11
C ASP A 266 9.86 -9.65 -4.58
N ILE A 267 8.61 -9.76 -4.12
CA ILE A 267 8.28 -10.09 -2.72
C ILE A 267 7.63 -11.48 -2.71
N TYR A 268 8.23 -12.36 -1.92
CA TYR A 268 7.75 -13.71 -1.67
C TYR A 268 7.04 -13.80 -0.31
N ALA A 269 6.16 -14.79 -0.16
CA ALA A 269 5.47 -15.05 1.09
C ALA A 269 6.47 -15.33 2.23
N ALA A 270 6.01 -15.09 3.46
CA ALA A 270 6.85 -15.17 4.65
C ALA A 270 7.48 -16.56 4.84
N LEU A 271 8.76 -16.56 5.21
CA LEU A 271 9.48 -17.76 5.61
C LEU A 271 9.00 -18.25 6.98
N GLY A 272 9.12 -19.56 7.21
CA GLY A 272 9.01 -20.10 8.56
C GLY A 272 10.12 -19.55 9.46
N ASN A 273 9.86 -19.46 10.77
CA ASN A 273 10.80 -18.87 11.75
C ASN A 273 12.21 -19.50 11.74
N THR A 274 12.34 -20.76 11.36
CA THR A 274 13.64 -21.46 11.29
C THR A 274 14.47 -21.11 10.07
N ASP A 275 13.83 -20.55 9.04
CA ASP A 275 14.41 -20.43 7.70
C ASP A 275 14.85 -19.00 7.39
N ARG A 276 14.71 -18.08 8.35
CA ARG A 276 15.09 -16.66 8.24
C ARG A 276 16.59 -16.41 8.37
N ALA A 277 17.38 -17.45 8.61
CA ALA A 277 18.83 -17.34 8.68
C ALA A 277 19.40 -16.97 7.30
N GLY A 278 20.01 -15.79 7.20
CA GLY A 278 20.63 -15.32 5.95
C GLY A 278 19.85 -14.20 5.25
N LEU A 279 18.68 -13.80 5.78
CA LEU A 279 18.05 -12.55 5.38
C LEU A 279 18.86 -11.35 5.88
N ASP A 280 18.91 -10.30 5.08
CA ASP A 280 19.47 -9.02 5.45
C ASP A 280 18.50 -8.17 6.29
N MET A 281 18.89 -6.93 6.60
CA MET A 281 18.05 -6.03 7.41
C MET A 281 16.76 -5.58 6.72
N CYS A 282 16.69 -5.69 5.39
CA CYS A 282 15.49 -5.38 4.62
C CYS A 282 14.59 -6.61 4.45
N ASN A 283 14.93 -7.75 5.07
CA ASN A 283 14.22 -9.03 4.96
C ASN A 283 14.35 -9.69 3.58
N GLY A 284 15.47 -9.43 2.88
CA GLY A 284 15.77 -10.04 1.58
C GLY A 284 17.09 -10.80 1.56
N HIS A 285 17.33 -11.52 0.47
CA HIS A 285 18.59 -12.20 0.18
C HIS A 285 18.74 -12.46 -1.32
N SER A 286 19.89 -12.97 -1.73
CA SER A 286 20.10 -13.44 -3.11
C SER A 286 20.13 -14.96 -3.17
N GLU A 287 19.41 -15.52 -4.14
CA GLU A 287 19.42 -16.95 -4.45
C GLU A 287 19.71 -17.20 -5.94
N ASP A 288 20.44 -18.27 -6.23
CA ASP A 288 20.72 -18.68 -7.60
C ASP A 288 19.41 -19.02 -8.34
N GLY A 289 19.17 -18.34 -9.46
CA GLY A 289 17.96 -18.52 -10.28
C GLY A 289 16.84 -17.51 -9.99
N LEU A 290 16.87 -16.83 -8.85
CA LEU A 290 15.96 -15.72 -8.51
C LEU A 290 16.64 -14.35 -8.49
N GLY A 291 17.93 -14.31 -8.16
CA GLY A 291 18.61 -13.07 -7.83
C GLY A 291 18.19 -12.56 -6.45
N TYR A 292 18.37 -11.25 -6.22
CA TYR A 292 17.94 -10.63 -4.97
C TYR A 292 16.42 -10.46 -4.95
N HIS A 293 15.79 -10.80 -3.83
CA HIS A 293 14.36 -10.65 -3.59
C HIS A 293 14.07 -10.54 -2.10
N TYR A 294 12.86 -10.11 -1.77
CA TYR A 294 12.40 -9.99 -0.39
C TYR A 294 11.50 -11.16 0.00
N HIS A 295 11.44 -11.44 1.29
CA HIS A 295 10.32 -12.13 1.89
C HIS A 295 9.46 -11.15 2.67
N SER A 296 8.15 -11.30 2.63
CA SER A 296 7.28 -10.65 3.59
C SER A 296 7.63 -11.12 5.00
N ASP A 297 7.54 -10.25 5.99
CA ASP A 297 7.55 -10.65 7.38
C ASP A 297 6.21 -11.33 7.74
N ALA A 298 6.16 -11.98 8.90
CA ALA A 298 4.93 -12.49 9.45
C ALA A 298 3.97 -11.32 9.67
N ALA A 299 2.70 -11.49 9.28
CA ALA A 299 1.69 -10.43 9.34
C ALA A 299 1.68 -9.70 10.70
N GLY A 300 1.77 -10.45 11.81
CA GLY A 300 1.75 -9.89 13.17
C GLY A 300 2.85 -8.89 13.51
N SER A 301 3.93 -8.81 12.71
CA SER A 301 5.01 -7.83 12.88
C SER A 301 4.61 -6.41 12.44
N ASN A 302 3.42 -6.24 11.83
CA ASN A 302 2.96 -4.97 11.26
C ASN A 302 3.98 -4.41 10.23
N GLN A 303 4.65 -5.29 9.49
CA GLN A 303 5.65 -4.92 8.48
C GLN A 303 5.72 -6.02 7.41
N PHE A 304 5.94 -5.61 6.15
CA PHE A 304 6.23 -6.54 5.06
C PHE A 304 7.73 -6.73 4.86
N ILE A 305 8.49 -5.63 4.69
CA ILE A 305 9.95 -5.66 4.51
C ILE A 305 10.59 -4.52 5.32
N GLY A 306 11.88 -4.66 5.64
CA GLY A 306 12.60 -3.71 6.52
C GLY A 306 12.90 -2.36 5.86
N CYS A 307 13.21 -2.38 4.57
CA CYS A 307 13.66 -1.24 3.77
C CYS A 307 13.69 -1.60 2.28
N PHE A 308 13.94 -0.61 1.42
CA PHE A 308 14.30 -0.84 0.03
C PHE A 308 15.83 -0.85 -0.13
N THR A 309 16.35 -1.86 -0.81
CA THR A 309 17.75 -1.96 -1.23
C THR A 309 18.01 -1.30 -2.59
N ALA A 310 16.96 -1.06 -3.37
CA ALA A 310 16.99 -0.31 -4.62
C ALA A 310 16.24 1.03 -4.54
N GLN A 311 16.40 1.84 -5.58
CA GLN A 311 15.65 3.08 -5.75
C GLN A 311 14.20 2.75 -6.11
N TYR A 312 13.26 3.31 -5.34
CA TYR A 312 11.82 3.14 -5.55
C TYR A 312 11.22 4.16 -6.52
N GLY A 313 10.06 3.81 -7.11
CA GLY A 313 9.24 4.65 -7.98
C GLY A 313 8.15 5.45 -7.24
N CYS A 314 6.96 5.62 -7.82
CA CYS A 314 5.93 6.53 -7.29
C CYS A 314 4.58 5.85 -7.10
N THR A 315 3.74 6.43 -6.23
CA THR A 315 2.28 6.27 -6.29
C THR A 315 1.59 7.62 -6.52
N SER A 316 0.42 7.61 -7.17
CA SER A 316 -0.33 8.83 -7.49
C SER A 316 -1.82 8.52 -7.62
N GLY A 317 -2.69 9.38 -7.08
CA GLY A 317 -4.13 9.37 -7.38
C GLY A 317 -4.49 10.00 -8.74
N ASP A 318 -3.52 10.62 -9.43
CA ASP A 318 -3.65 11.10 -10.80
C ASP A 318 -2.91 10.13 -11.76
N PRO A 319 -3.63 9.35 -12.59
CA PRO A 319 -3.02 8.39 -13.51
C PRO A 319 -2.22 9.05 -14.65
N THR A 320 -2.34 10.37 -14.82
CA THR A 320 -1.60 11.13 -15.83
C THR A 320 -0.33 11.79 -15.27
N ALA A 321 -0.08 11.66 -13.97
CA ALA A 321 1.11 12.23 -13.34
C ALA A 321 2.40 11.54 -13.82
N SER A 322 3.40 12.34 -14.17
CA SER A 322 4.75 11.84 -14.42
C SER A 322 5.43 11.47 -13.10
N CYS A 323 6.05 10.30 -13.03
CA CYS A 323 6.80 9.88 -11.83
C CYS A 323 8.20 10.52 -11.75
N ASP A 324 8.41 11.34 -10.72
CA ASP A 324 9.72 11.79 -10.23
C ASP A 324 9.82 11.60 -8.71
N ALA A 325 10.22 10.39 -8.30
CA ALA A 325 10.37 10.03 -6.89
C ALA A 325 11.58 10.72 -6.22
N SER A 326 12.48 11.33 -7.00
CA SER A 326 13.64 12.04 -6.45
C SER A 326 13.25 13.32 -5.71
N ALA A 327 12.09 13.89 -6.05
CA ALA A 327 11.54 15.06 -5.36
C ALA A 327 11.10 14.73 -3.93
N ASP A 328 10.55 13.54 -3.71
CA ASP A 328 10.05 13.11 -2.41
C ASP A 328 11.19 12.64 -1.50
N ALA A 329 12.20 11.96 -2.04
CA ALA A 329 13.43 11.63 -1.30
C ALA A 329 14.19 12.88 -0.78
N ARG A 330 13.99 14.06 -1.42
CA ARG A 330 14.58 15.33 -0.99
C ARG A 330 13.76 16.06 0.06
N ARG A 331 12.48 15.72 0.23
CA ARG A 331 11.69 16.17 1.38
C ARG A 331 12.11 15.30 2.55
N GLY A 332 13.03 15.80 3.39
CA GLY A 332 13.36 15.15 4.66
C GLY A 332 12.10 14.87 5.50
N PRO A 333 12.22 14.10 6.60
CA PRO A 333 11.07 13.80 7.45
C PRO A 333 10.36 15.11 7.86
N PRO A 334 9.01 15.10 7.96
CA PRO A 334 8.27 16.24 8.46
C PRO A 334 8.91 16.76 9.75
N PRO A 335 8.95 18.09 9.97
CA PRO A 335 9.37 18.60 11.27
C PRO A 335 8.51 17.94 12.36
N ALA A 336 9.14 17.59 13.49
CA ALA A 336 8.41 17.04 14.62
C ALA A 336 7.26 17.99 15.00
N PRO A 337 6.07 17.46 15.37
CA PRO A 337 4.99 18.29 15.88
C PRO A 337 5.50 19.16 17.04
N GLU A 338 5.19 20.46 17.03
CA GLU A 338 5.49 21.38 18.12
C GLU A 338 4.66 21.09 19.37
#